data_AF-A0A394DJS9-F1
#
_entry.id   AF-A0A394DJS9-F1
#
_cell.length_a   1.000
_cell.length_b   1.000
_cell.length_c   1.000
_cell.angle_alpha   90.00
_cell.angle_beta   90.00
_cell.angle_gamma   90.00
#
_symmetry.space_group_name_H-M   'P 1'
#
loop_
_entity.id
_entity.type
_entity.pdbx_description
1 polymer ?
#
loop_
_entity_poly.entity_id
_entity_poly.type
_entity_poly.pdbx_seq_one_letter_code
_entity_poly.pdbx_strand_id
1 'polypeptide(L)'
;MASVGPAVLRAVSPAVEKIISSIIVESFQRGVGDKAVNQLDKSITSKLEATVARQIQGQFQTTGKQALHDALKFSFETSLFPAFEMSCKAMFEQVNATFQKGMTEHSTAVQQRFESEHTSLAMTLRDSINSASSVTQTLSREVVEGQRKLLALAAARTNSGTLNPLAMLLNSGPLLHKKVEVPLDPTQELARLTSEQKYEEAFTAALQRSDVLIVSWLCSQVDLHGLLSMVPLPLSQGVVLSLLQLLAFDISNDTSRKMAWMTDITAAINPSDPMITLHVRRIFEQVYQILNHQRSLPTMTGPDLSSNPSFVACHQLYAYDMQMIFLISRNVQICLLNF
;
A
#
# COMPACT_ATOMS: atom_id res chain seq x y z
N MET A 1 0.57 40.46 -27.16
CA MET A 1 -0.22 41.71 -27.22
C MET A 1 0.14 42.65 -28.37
N ALA A 2 1.35 42.60 -28.94
CA ALA A 2 1.79 43.53 -30.01
C ALA A 2 1.08 43.38 -31.38
N SER A 3 0.31 42.31 -31.62
CA SER A 3 -0.30 42.01 -32.94
C SER A 3 -1.73 42.52 -33.13
N VAL A 4 -2.46 42.82 -32.04
CA VAL A 4 -3.89 43.17 -32.11
C VAL A 4 -4.09 44.58 -32.67
N GLY A 5 -3.29 45.55 -32.21
CA GLY A 5 -3.37 46.95 -32.68
C GLY A 5 -3.21 47.09 -34.20
N PRO A 6 -2.14 46.53 -34.81
CA PRO A 6 -1.97 46.55 -36.27
C PRO A 6 -3.01 45.75 -37.06
N ALA A 7 -3.63 44.72 -36.46
CA ALA A 7 -4.71 43.96 -37.09
C ALA A 7 -6.02 44.75 -37.12
N VAL A 8 -6.35 45.42 -36.00
CA VAL A 8 -7.51 46.32 -35.91
C VAL A 8 -7.35 47.50 -36.88
N LEU A 9 -6.18 48.13 -36.93
CA LEU A 9 -5.93 49.26 -37.84
C LEU A 9 -6.16 48.87 -39.31
N ARG A 10 -5.66 47.70 -39.73
CA ARG A 10 -5.84 47.17 -41.09
C ARG A 10 -7.29 46.79 -41.41
N ALA A 11 -8.05 46.32 -40.43
CA ALA A 11 -9.46 45.96 -40.62
C ALA A 11 -10.39 47.18 -40.65
N VAL A 12 -10.06 48.23 -39.89
CA VAL A 12 -10.88 49.45 -39.75
C VAL A 12 -10.68 50.40 -40.93
N SER A 13 -9.45 50.64 -41.39
CA SER A 13 -9.14 51.63 -42.46
C SER A 13 -10.05 51.53 -43.71
N PRO A 14 -10.21 50.35 -44.37
CA PRO A 14 -11.05 50.25 -45.57
C PRO A 14 -12.56 50.39 -45.27
N ALA A 15 -13.00 50.04 -44.06
CA ALA A 15 -14.39 50.20 -43.66
C ALA A 15 -14.74 51.67 -43.42
N VAL A 16 -13.81 52.44 -42.84
CA VAL A 16 -13.95 53.89 -42.62
C VAL A 16 -13.99 54.63 -43.95
N GLU A 17 -13.06 54.34 -44.87
CA GLU A 17 -13.04 54.95 -46.20
C GLU A 17 -14.36 54.74 -46.94
N LYS A 18 -14.89 53.50 -46.94
CA LYS A 18 -16.16 53.16 -47.59
C LYS A 18 -17.36 53.91 -46.99
N ILE A 19 -17.40 54.09 -45.67
CA ILE A 19 -18.48 54.81 -44.97
C ILE A 19 -18.42 56.29 -45.32
N ILE A 20 -17.24 56.89 -45.25
CA ILE A 20 -17.05 58.31 -45.59
C ILE A 20 -17.47 58.55 -47.05
N SER A 21 -17.02 57.73 -47.99
CA SER A 21 -17.42 57.84 -49.40
C SER A 21 -18.95 57.69 -49.60
N SER A 22 -19.57 56.72 -48.93
CA SER A 22 -21.02 56.50 -49.03
C SER A 22 -21.83 57.67 -48.48
N ILE A 23 -21.42 58.21 -47.33
CA ILE A 23 -22.17 59.31 -46.70
C ILE A 23 -21.97 60.61 -47.49
N ILE A 24 -20.77 60.86 -48.03
CA ILE A 24 -20.52 62.00 -48.92
C ILE A 24 -21.46 61.94 -50.14
N VAL A 25 -21.58 60.77 -50.78
CA VAL A 25 -22.48 60.58 -51.93
C VAL A 25 -23.95 60.80 -51.54
N GLU A 26 -24.42 60.27 -50.41
CA GLU A 26 -25.78 60.50 -49.90
C GLU A 26 -26.04 62.00 -49.62
N SER A 27 -25.07 62.70 -49.03
CA SER A 27 -25.20 64.13 -48.70
C SER A 27 -25.25 65.01 -49.94
N PHE A 28 -24.49 64.66 -50.99
CA PHE A 28 -24.47 65.40 -52.25
C PHE A 28 -25.77 65.23 -53.05
N GLN A 29 -26.37 64.03 -52.99
CA GLN A 29 -27.67 63.76 -53.63
C GLN A 29 -28.84 64.52 -52.99
N ARG A 30 -28.72 64.92 -51.71
CA ARG A 30 -29.78 65.61 -50.96
C ARG A 30 -29.73 67.13 -51.02
N GLY A 31 -28.74 67.71 -51.70
CA GLY A 31 -28.51 69.15 -51.80
C GLY A 31 -27.72 69.74 -50.62
N VAL A 32 -26.77 70.63 -50.93
CA VAL A 32 -25.82 71.19 -49.96
C VAL A 32 -26.41 72.44 -49.31
N GLY A 33 -26.90 72.30 -48.08
CA GLY A 33 -27.28 73.42 -47.21
C GLY A 33 -26.79 73.18 -45.78
N ASP A 34 -26.82 74.21 -44.93
CA ASP A 34 -26.24 74.17 -43.57
C ASP A 34 -26.85 73.09 -42.65
N LYS A 35 -28.13 72.74 -42.90
CA LYS A 35 -28.79 71.59 -42.25
C LYS A 35 -28.27 70.24 -42.73
N ALA A 36 -27.81 70.13 -43.98
CA ALA A 36 -27.23 68.91 -44.53
C ALA A 36 -25.82 68.65 -43.96
N VAL A 37 -25.02 69.70 -43.72
CA VAL A 37 -23.69 69.58 -43.08
C VAL A 37 -23.81 69.10 -41.63
N ASN A 38 -24.74 69.66 -40.85
CA ASN A 38 -24.98 69.19 -39.48
C ASN A 38 -25.54 67.76 -39.40
N GLN A 39 -26.31 67.33 -40.40
CA GLN A 39 -26.79 65.95 -40.51
C GLN A 39 -25.69 64.99 -40.98
N LEU A 40 -24.81 65.45 -41.88
CA LEU A 40 -23.63 64.74 -42.34
C LEU A 40 -22.69 64.42 -41.18
N ASP A 41 -22.36 65.41 -40.36
CA ASP A 41 -21.47 65.26 -39.20
C ASP A 41 -22.00 64.23 -38.18
N LYS A 42 -23.29 64.32 -37.84
CA LYS A 42 -23.97 63.35 -36.95
C LYS A 42 -24.04 61.95 -37.56
N SER A 43 -24.27 61.84 -38.88
CA SER A 43 -24.34 60.57 -39.60
C SER A 43 -22.98 59.90 -39.71
N ILE A 44 -21.92 60.68 -40.01
CA ILE A 44 -20.54 60.20 -40.02
C ILE A 44 -20.17 59.69 -38.63
N THR A 45 -20.36 60.51 -37.58
CA THR A 45 -19.98 60.16 -36.22
C THR A 45 -20.65 58.87 -35.76
N SER A 46 -21.98 58.76 -35.91
CA SER A 46 -22.74 57.58 -35.46
C SER A 46 -22.45 56.30 -36.27
N LYS A 47 -22.35 56.37 -37.61
CA LYS A 47 -22.05 55.20 -38.44
C LYS A 47 -20.59 54.75 -38.29
N LEU A 48 -19.66 55.70 -38.13
CA LEU A 48 -18.24 55.44 -37.89
C LEU A 48 -18.06 54.74 -36.54
N GLU A 49 -18.63 55.30 -35.47
CA GLU A 49 -18.57 54.71 -34.12
C GLU A 49 -19.11 53.28 -34.10
N ALA A 50 -20.31 53.06 -34.68
CA ALA A 50 -20.91 51.72 -34.74
C ALA A 50 -20.05 50.70 -35.52
N THR A 51 -19.34 51.15 -36.57
CA THR A 51 -18.51 50.28 -37.41
C THR A 51 -17.18 49.97 -36.75
N VAL A 52 -16.53 50.98 -36.17
CA VAL A 52 -15.29 50.81 -35.40
C VAL A 52 -15.55 49.88 -34.22
N ALA A 53 -16.65 50.08 -33.48
CA ALA A 53 -17.05 49.20 -32.38
C ALA A 53 -17.24 47.74 -32.84
N ARG A 54 -17.95 47.50 -33.96
CA ARG A 54 -18.12 46.15 -34.52
C ARG A 54 -16.81 45.51 -34.96
N GLN A 55 -15.92 46.27 -35.61
CA GLN A 55 -14.64 45.75 -36.06
C GLN A 55 -13.70 45.42 -34.89
N ILE A 56 -13.62 46.29 -33.89
CA ILE A 56 -12.85 46.02 -32.68
C ILE A 56 -13.40 44.79 -31.97
N GLN A 57 -14.72 44.68 -31.81
CA GLN A 57 -15.35 43.51 -31.20
C GLN A 57 -15.05 42.23 -31.99
N GLY A 58 -15.18 42.26 -33.32
CA GLY A 58 -14.89 41.11 -34.17
C GLY A 58 -13.42 40.69 -34.10
N GLN A 59 -12.49 41.64 -34.15
CA GLN A 59 -11.05 41.38 -34.06
C GLN A 59 -10.62 40.89 -32.68
N PHE A 60 -11.27 41.37 -31.62
CA PHE A 60 -11.01 40.87 -30.27
C PHE A 60 -11.47 39.41 -30.13
N GLN A 61 -12.64 39.05 -30.68
CA GLN A 61 -13.18 37.70 -30.62
C GLN A 61 -12.37 36.67 -31.42
N THR A 62 -11.75 37.07 -32.53
CA THR A 62 -10.94 36.17 -33.37
C THR A 62 -9.47 36.20 -32.93
N THR A 63 -8.80 37.33 -33.14
CA THR A 63 -7.35 37.48 -32.95
C THR A 63 -6.99 37.66 -31.49
N GLY A 64 -7.78 38.46 -30.74
CA GLY A 64 -7.53 38.70 -29.32
C GLY A 64 -7.65 37.44 -28.48
N LYS A 65 -8.73 36.66 -28.68
CA LYS A 65 -8.96 35.38 -28.02
C LYS A 65 -7.83 34.38 -28.32
N GLN A 66 -7.44 34.23 -29.58
CA GLN A 66 -6.38 33.30 -29.98
C GLN A 66 -5.03 33.71 -29.37
N ALA A 67 -4.66 34.99 -29.45
CA ALA A 67 -3.41 35.48 -28.89
C ALA A 67 -3.35 35.33 -27.36
N LEU A 68 -4.48 35.53 -26.66
CA LEU A 68 -4.57 35.30 -25.22
C LEU A 68 -4.44 33.82 -24.89
N HIS A 69 -5.15 32.95 -25.62
CA HIS A 69 -5.07 31.50 -25.47
C HIS A 69 -3.64 30.99 -25.68
N ASP A 70 -2.98 31.44 -26.74
CA ASP A 70 -1.62 30.99 -27.06
C ASP A 70 -0.59 31.53 -26.05
N ALA A 71 -0.76 32.76 -25.57
CA ALA A 71 0.09 33.30 -24.50
C ALA A 71 -0.10 32.56 -23.17
N LEU A 72 -1.34 32.22 -22.80
CA LEU A 72 -1.64 31.38 -21.64
C LEU A 72 -0.99 30.01 -21.82
N LYS A 73 -1.29 29.31 -22.92
CA LYS A 73 -0.72 27.99 -23.21
C LYS A 73 0.80 28.01 -23.15
N PHE A 74 1.44 28.99 -23.76
CA PHE A 74 2.89 29.16 -23.71
C PHE A 74 3.40 29.38 -22.29
N SER A 75 2.71 30.18 -21.47
CA SER A 75 3.06 30.38 -20.05
C SER A 75 2.93 29.09 -19.23
N PHE A 76 1.90 28.28 -19.51
CA PHE A 76 1.74 26.97 -18.86
C PHE A 76 2.89 26.02 -19.27
N GLU A 77 3.21 25.95 -20.56
CA GLU A 77 4.24 25.06 -21.10
C GLU A 77 5.66 25.44 -20.68
N THR A 78 5.97 26.73 -20.62
CA THR A 78 7.35 27.20 -20.37
C THR A 78 7.65 27.51 -18.93
N SER A 79 6.64 27.83 -18.13
CA SER A 79 6.84 28.26 -16.75
C SER A 79 6.13 27.35 -15.75
N LEU A 80 4.82 27.13 -15.92
CA LEU A 80 4.05 26.45 -14.88
C LEU A 80 4.34 24.95 -14.79
N PHE A 81 4.32 24.23 -15.92
CA PHE A 81 4.63 22.79 -15.91
C PHE A 81 6.06 22.52 -15.45
N PRO A 82 7.10 23.22 -15.96
CA PRO A 82 8.47 22.98 -15.50
C PRO A 82 8.68 23.31 -14.02
N ALA A 83 8.07 24.39 -13.51
CA ALA A 83 8.18 24.75 -12.09
C ALA A 83 7.49 23.72 -11.19
N PHE A 84 6.33 23.21 -11.61
CA PHE A 84 5.62 22.16 -10.90
C PHE A 84 6.42 20.85 -10.91
N GLU A 85 6.94 20.44 -12.05
CA GLU A 85 7.77 19.23 -12.19
C GLU A 85 9.02 19.31 -11.31
N MET A 86 9.74 20.43 -11.33
CA MET A 86 10.90 20.65 -10.45
C MET A 86 10.53 20.58 -8.97
N SER A 87 9.38 21.16 -8.59
CA SER A 87 8.92 21.13 -7.20
C SER A 87 8.55 19.71 -6.75
N CYS A 88 7.85 18.95 -7.60
CA CYS A 88 7.52 17.55 -7.34
C CYS A 88 8.79 16.68 -7.25
N LYS A 89 9.75 16.89 -8.14
CA LYS A 89 11.03 16.18 -8.11
C LYS A 89 11.80 16.46 -6.82
N ALA A 90 11.92 17.73 -6.42
CA ALA A 90 12.59 18.11 -5.18
C ALA A 90 11.88 17.52 -3.95
N MET A 91 10.55 17.53 -3.94
CA MET A 91 9.76 16.92 -2.86
C MET A 91 10.00 15.40 -2.79
N PHE A 92 10.04 14.72 -3.94
CA PHE A 92 10.29 13.27 -3.98
C PHE A 92 11.71 12.92 -3.53
N GLU A 93 12.72 13.68 -3.96
CA GLU A 93 14.10 13.53 -3.50
C GLU A 93 14.20 13.75 -1.98
N GLN A 94 13.50 14.75 -1.44
CA GLN A 94 13.47 15.02 -0.01
C GLN A 94 12.82 13.87 0.78
N VAL A 95 11.67 13.36 0.32
CA VAL A 95 10.99 12.21 0.95
C VAL A 95 11.89 10.97 0.91
N ASN A 96 12.51 10.68 -0.24
CA ASN A 96 13.41 9.54 -0.39
C ASN A 96 14.64 9.67 0.54
N ALA A 97 15.26 10.85 0.61
CA ALA A 97 16.39 11.09 1.50
C ALA A 97 16.01 10.94 2.98
N THR A 98 14.86 11.47 3.38
CA THR A 98 14.35 11.36 4.76
C THR A 98 14.05 9.91 5.11
N PHE A 99 13.46 9.16 4.19
CA PHE A 99 13.16 7.76 4.38
C PHE A 99 14.41 6.88 4.47
N GLN A 100 15.39 7.07 3.57
CA GLN A 100 16.67 6.37 3.63
C GLN A 100 17.41 6.67 4.94
N LYS A 101 17.40 7.93 5.39
CA LYS A 101 17.95 8.32 6.68
C LYS A 101 17.25 7.61 7.85
N GLY A 102 15.91 7.56 7.84
CA GLY A 102 15.15 6.84 8.85
C GLY A 102 15.44 5.33 8.87
N MET A 103 15.59 4.71 7.69
CA MET A 103 15.98 3.30 7.56
C MET A 103 17.38 3.03 8.12
N THR A 104 18.37 3.86 7.80
CA THR A 104 19.74 3.68 8.31
C THR A 104 19.82 3.91 9.82
N GLU A 105 19.11 4.90 10.35
CA GLU A 105 18.99 5.15 11.79
C GLU A 105 18.33 3.96 12.50
N HIS A 106 17.23 3.42 11.97
CA HIS A 106 16.56 2.26 12.54
C HIS A 106 17.43 0.99 12.46
N SER A 107 18.08 0.74 11.32
CA SER A 107 19.02 -0.38 11.16
C SER A 107 20.17 -0.28 12.17
N THR A 108 20.70 0.92 12.39
CA THR A 108 21.79 1.15 13.36
C THR A 108 21.29 0.97 14.79
N ALA A 109 20.10 1.47 15.12
CA ALA A 109 19.50 1.31 16.44
C ALA A 109 19.21 -0.16 16.77
N VAL A 110 18.71 -0.93 15.80
CA VAL A 110 18.49 -2.38 15.96
C VAL A 110 19.82 -3.11 16.11
N GLN A 111 20.84 -2.79 15.31
CA GLN A 111 22.16 -3.40 15.44
C GLN A 111 22.79 -3.12 16.82
N GLN A 112 22.69 -1.89 17.32
CA GLN A 112 23.16 -1.54 18.66
C GLN A 112 22.38 -2.25 19.77
N ARG A 113 21.07 -2.45 19.61
CA ARG A 113 20.26 -3.24 20.55
C ARG A 113 20.68 -4.70 20.56
N PHE A 114 20.89 -5.28 19.38
CA PHE A 114 21.38 -6.64 19.23
C PHE A 114 22.76 -6.83 19.88
N GLU A 115 23.72 -5.96 19.60
CA GLU A 115 25.08 -6.04 20.16
C GLU A 115 25.10 -5.84 21.69
N SER A 116 24.30 -4.90 22.22
CA SER A 116 24.23 -4.65 23.67
C SER A 116 23.53 -5.78 24.44
N GLU A 117 22.44 -6.34 23.91
CA GLU A 117 21.75 -7.49 24.52
C GLU A 117 22.62 -8.75 24.50
N HIS A 118 23.29 -9.03 23.37
CA HIS A 118 24.18 -10.19 23.29
C HIS A 118 25.41 -10.05 24.17
N THR A 119 25.98 -8.84 24.30
CA THR A 119 27.12 -8.59 25.19
C THR A 119 26.71 -8.76 26.66
N SER A 120 25.54 -8.25 27.06
CA SER A 120 25.00 -8.43 28.40
C SER A 120 24.71 -9.90 28.72
N LEU A 121 24.03 -10.62 27.82
CA LEU A 121 23.67 -12.02 28.03
C LEU A 121 24.93 -12.92 28.07
N ALA A 122 25.91 -12.64 27.21
CA ALA A 122 27.20 -13.34 27.21
C ALA A 122 27.98 -13.11 28.51
N MET A 123 27.94 -11.89 29.07
CA MET A 123 28.51 -11.60 30.38
C MET A 123 27.80 -12.36 31.50
N THR A 124 26.46 -12.33 31.55
CA THR A 124 25.68 -13.05 32.58
C THR A 124 25.87 -14.57 32.52
N LEU A 125 25.97 -15.14 31.32
CA LEU A 125 26.28 -16.55 31.13
C LEU A 125 27.69 -16.89 31.62
N ARG A 126 28.69 -16.06 31.30
CA ARG A 126 30.06 -16.26 31.78
C ARG A 126 30.14 -16.20 33.31
N ASP A 127 29.44 -15.26 33.94
CA ASP A 127 29.39 -15.15 35.39
C ASP A 127 28.67 -16.35 36.04
N SER A 128 27.56 -16.80 35.45
CA SER A 128 26.86 -18.01 35.93
C SER A 128 27.71 -19.27 35.82
N ILE A 129 28.45 -19.44 34.71
CA ILE A 129 29.36 -20.58 34.52
C ILE A 129 30.49 -20.53 35.55
N ASN A 130 31.08 -19.36 35.78
CA ASN A 130 32.14 -19.19 36.78
C ASN A 130 31.64 -19.50 38.20
N SER A 131 30.44 -19.04 38.57
CA SER A 131 29.81 -19.39 39.85
C SER A 131 29.46 -20.86 39.98
N ALA A 132 28.89 -21.50 38.94
CA ALA A 132 28.62 -22.94 38.96
C ALA A 132 29.90 -23.77 39.11
N SER A 133 30.99 -23.33 38.47
CA SER A 133 32.31 -23.97 38.58
C SER A 133 32.86 -23.86 40.01
N SER A 134 32.76 -22.69 40.66
CA SER A 134 33.24 -22.51 42.04
C SER A 134 32.42 -23.34 43.05
N VAL A 135 31.10 -23.43 42.86
CA VAL A 135 30.23 -24.30 43.67
C VAL A 135 30.62 -25.77 43.48
N THR A 136 30.88 -26.19 42.24
CA THR A 136 31.30 -27.57 41.93
C THR A 136 32.65 -27.91 42.58
N GLN A 137 33.62 -26.99 42.52
CA GLN A 137 34.91 -27.17 43.20
C GLN A 137 34.78 -27.25 44.73
N THR A 138 33.88 -26.44 45.30
CA THR A 138 33.60 -26.46 46.74
C THR A 138 32.95 -27.78 47.15
N LEU A 139 31.92 -28.22 46.42
CA LEU A 139 31.25 -29.49 46.67
C LEU A 139 32.23 -30.67 46.52
N SER A 140 33.11 -30.64 45.51
CA SER A 140 34.13 -31.66 45.33
C SER A 140 35.10 -31.72 46.51
N ARG A 141 35.50 -30.57 47.08
CA ARG A 141 36.31 -30.54 48.30
C ARG A 141 35.55 -31.13 49.49
N GLU A 142 34.30 -30.73 49.69
CA GLU A 142 33.47 -31.22 50.80
C GLU A 142 33.22 -32.73 50.70
N VAL A 143 33.04 -33.27 49.48
CA VAL A 143 32.90 -34.71 49.26
C VAL A 143 34.18 -35.46 49.60
N VAL A 144 35.33 -34.97 49.15
CA VAL A 144 36.63 -35.59 49.46
C VAL A 144 36.90 -35.54 50.96
N GLU A 145 36.59 -34.44 51.63
CA GLU A 145 36.74 -34.30 53.07
C GLU A 145 35.74 -35.20 53.84
N GLY A 146 34.51 -35.33 53.36
CA GLY A 146 33.52 -36.27 53.87
C GLY A 146 33.96 -37.73 53.73
N GLN A 147 34.51 -38.11 52.58
CA GLN A 147 35.11 -39.43 52.36
C GLN A 147 36.27 -39.68 53.32
N ARG A 148 37.15 -38.70 53.52
CA ARG A 148 38.28 -38.79 54.45
C ARG A 148 37.82 -38.98 55.90
N LYS A 149 36.78 -38.26 56.33
CA LYS A 149 36.17 -38.41 57.66
C LYS A 149 35.50 -39.78 57.85
N LEU A 150 34.79 -40.29 56.84
CA LEU A 150 34.18 -41.62 56.89
C LEU A 150 35.24 -42.73 56.95
N LEU A 151 36.33 -42.61 56.19
CA LEU A 151 37.47 -43.53 56.28
C LEU A 151 38.13 -43.51 57.65
N ALA A 152 38.29 -42.32 58.26
CA ALA A 152 38.82 -42.18 59.61
C ALA A 152 37.90 -42.83 60.66
N LEU A 153 36.57 -42.69 60.52
CA LEU A 153 35.59 -43.35 61.39
C LEU A 153 35.55 -44.87 61.18
N ALA A 154 35.70 -45.35 59.94
CA ALA A 154 35.81 -46.77 59.65
C ALA A 154 37.09 -47.39 60.24
N ALA A 155 38.23 -46.68 60.14
CA ALA A 155 39.50 -47.09 60.76
C ALA A 155 39.46 -47.02 62.30
N ALA A 156 38.68 -46.11 62.88
CA ALA A 156 38.44 -46.08 64.32
C ALA A 156 37.57 -47.26 64.80
N ARG A 157 36.74 -47.84 63.91
CA ARG A 157 35.85 -48.97 64.22
C ARG A 157 36.52 -50.34 64.16
N THR A 158 37.66 -50.46 63.49
CA THR A 158 38.43 -51.72 63.41
C THR A 158 39.13 -52.14 64.71
N ASN A 159 38.98 -51.38 65.80
CA ASN A 159 39.49 -51.72 67.13
C ASN A 159 38.47 -52.40 68.07
N SER A 160 37.29 -52.79 67.59
CA SER A 160 36.49 -53.82 68.27
C SER A 160 35.92 -54.82 67.27
N GLY A 161 36.33 -56.07 67.39
CA GLY A 161 35.92 -57.13 66.48
C GLY A 161 34.45 -57.48 66.66
N THR A 162 33.66 -57.41 65.58
CA THR A 162 32.66 -58.43 65.15
C THR A 162 31.88 -57.96 63.91
N LEU A 163 31.86 -58.82 62.88
CA LEU A 163 30.84 -59.08 61.84
C LEU A 163 30.27 -57.92 60.96
N ASN A 164 30.47 -58.05 59.65
CA ASN A 164 29.75 -57.35 58.57
C ASN A 164 28.23 -57.66 58.60
N PRO A 165 27.35 -56.69 58.26
CA PRO A 165 26.66 -56.79 56.96
C PRO A 165 26.16 -55.43 56.39
N LEU A 166 26.69 -54.97 55.25
CA LEU A 166 26.04 -53.94 54.43
C LEU A 166 26.29 -54.22 52.94
N ALA A 167 25.55 -55.21 52.41
CA ALA A 167 25.47 -55.53 50.98
C ALA A 167 24.04 -55.33 50.43
N MET A 168 23.19 -54.55 51.10
CA MET A 168 21.82 -54.28 50.66
C MET A 168 21.48 -52.80 50.83
N LEU A 169 21.84 -51.94 49.87
CA LEU A 169 21.07 -50.70 49.64
C LEU A 169 21.39 -49.97 48.33
N LEU A 170 21.65 -50.66 47.22
CA LEU A 170 21.73 -50.01 45.91
C LEU A 170 21.02 -50.86 44.87
N ASN A 171 19.69 -50.97 44.97
CA ASN A 171 18.88 -51.31 43.82
C ASN A 171 17.47 -50.70 43.93
N SER A 172 16.99 -50.17 42.81
CA SER A 172 15.58 -49.98 42.42
C SER A 172 14.88 -48.61 42.64
N GLY A 173 15.00 -47.73 41.62
CA GLY A 173 13.91 -46.99 40.91
C GLY A 173 13.16 -45.82 41.59
N PRO A 174 12.27 -45.06 40.87
CA PRO A 174 11.92 -45.15 39.44
C PRO A 174 11.83 -43.80 38.66
N LEU A 175 11.74 -43.97 37.34
CA LEU A 175 11.53 -43.02 36.25
C LEU A 175 10.25 -42.20 36.40
N LEU A 176 10.36 -40.86 36.36
CA LEU A 176 9.22 -39.99 36.12
C LEU A 176 9.16 -39.65 34.62
N HIS A 177 8.23 -40.29 33.92
CA HIS A 177 7.83 -39.92 32.56
C HIS A 177 7.36 -38.46 32.54
N LYS A 178 8.26 -37.58 32.10
CA LYS A 178 7.88 -36.29 31.53
C LYS A 178 7.08 -36.63 30.28
N LYS A 179 5.78 -36.33 30.29
CA LYS A 179 4.92 -36.34 29.10
C LYS A 179 5.50 -35.32 28.13
N VAL A 180 6.46 -35.77 27.33
CA VAL A 180 6.90 -35.11 26.11
C VAL A 180 5.73 -35.27 25.17
N GLU A 181 4.89 -34.24 25.13
CA GLU A 181 3.96 -34.04 24.02
C GLU A 181 4.80 -34.01 22.75
N VAL A 182 4.70 -35.11 22.01
CA VAL A 182 5.20 -35.23 20.64
C VAL A 182 4.61 -34.05 19.87
N PRO A 183 5.41 -33.25 19.14
CA PRO A 183 4.89 -32.16 18.33
C PRO A 183 3.82 -32.71 17.38
N LEU A 184 2.55 -32.42 17.66
CA LEU A 184 1.45 -32.77 16.77
C LEU A 184 1.72 -32.08 15.44
N ASP A 185 1.69 -32.87 14.36
CA ASP A 185 1.82 -32.37 13.00
C ASP A 185 0.73 -31.31 12.80
N PRO A 186 1.05 -30.05 12.46
CA PRO A 186 0.07 -28.96 12.42
C PRO A 186 -1.12 -29.22 11.49
N THR A 187 -0.97 -30.11 10.52
CA THR A 187 -2.03 -30.55 9.60
C THR A 187 -3.07 -31.44 10.27
N GLN A 188 -2.70 -32.22 11.29
CA GLN A 188 -3.60 -33.15 11.97
C GLN A 188 -4.60 -32.41 12.88
N GLU A 189 -4.14 -31.36 13.55
CA GLU A 189 -5.01 -30.52 14.39
C GLU A 189 -5.98 -29.68 13.52
N LEU A 190 -5.51 -29.16 12.38
CA LEU A 190 -6.37 -28.47 11.42
C LEU A 190 -7.40 -29.41 10.77
N ALA A 191 -7.02 -30.66 10.47
CA ALA A 191 -7.95 -31.68 9.98
C ALA A 191 -9.05 -31.98 11.00
N ARG A 192 -8.70 -32.07 12.30
CA ARG A 192 -9.66 -32.26 13.39
C ARG A 192 -10.63 -31.09 13.53
N LEU A 193 -10.13 -29.85 13.47
CA LEU A 193 -10.99 -28.65 13.53
C LEU A 193 -11.92 -28.53 12.32
N THR A 194 -11.46 -28.96 11.14
CA THR A 194 -12.26 -28.99 9.92
C THR A 194 -13.38 -30.04 10.00
N SER A 195 -13.11 -31.23 10.56
CA SER A 195 -14.13 -32.27 10.75
C SER A 195 -15.16 -31.90 11.83
N GLU A 196 -14.76 -31.11 12.83
CA GLU A 196 -15.64 -30.56 13.87
C GLU A 196 -16.45 -29.33 13.41
N GLN A 197 -16.36 -28.93 12.14
CA GLN A 197 -17.00 -27.72 11.57
C GLN A 197 -16.60 -26.41 12.25
N LYS A 198 -15.44 -26.39 12.94
CA LYS A 198 -14.88 -25.21 13.60
C LYS A 198 -13.97 -24.43 12.65
N TYR A 199 -14.55 -23.91 11.58
CA TYR A 199 -13.79 -23.26 10.50
C TYR A 199 -13.03 -22.01 10.98
N GLU A 200 -13.63 -21.16 11.81
CA GLU A 200 -12.98 -19.97 12.39
C GLU A 200 -11.68 -20.32 13.14
N GLU A 201 -11.72 -21.34 14.00
CA GLU A 201 -10.56 -21.80 14.77
C GLU A 201 -9.48 -22.39 13.86
N ALA A 202 -9.88 -23.17 12.84
CA ALA A 202 -8.97 -23.74 11.86
C ALA A 202 -8.24 -22.66 11.03
N PHE A 203 -8.99 -21.70 10.47
CA PHE A 203 -8.41 -20.62 9.68
C PHE A 203 -7.57 -19.68 10.53
N THR A 204 -7.99 -19.37 11.76
CA THR A 204 -7.18 -18.55 12.68
C THR A 204 -5.87 -19.24 13.05
N ALA A 205 -5.91 -20.54 13.37
CA ALA A 205 -4.71 -21.31 13.68
C ALA A 205 -3.76 -21.43 12.47
N ALA A 206 -4.30 -21.59 11.25
CA ALA A 206 -3.50 -21.62 10.04
C ALA A 206 -2.86 -20.25 9.74
N LEU A 207 -3.61 -19.15 9.88
CA LEU A 207 -3.12 -17.78 9.67
C LEU A 207 -2.06 -17.38 10.72
N GLN A 208 -2.21 -17.79 11.98
CA GLN A 208 -1.20 -17.54 13.03
C GLN A 208 0.16 -18.16 12.71
N ARG A 209 0.18 -19.27 11.96
CA ARG A 209 1.42 -19.93 11.55
C ARG A 209 2.10 -19.26 10.36
N SER A 210 1.42 -18.32 9.68
CA SER A 210 1.92 -17.57 8.52
C SER A 210 2.50 -18.45 7.40
N ASP A 211 2.05 -19.70 7.31
CA ASP A 211 2.54 -20.68 6.34
C ASP A 211 1.53 -20.82 5.19
N VAL A 212 1.95 -20.36 4.02
CA VAL A 212 1.17 -20.37 2.78
C VAL A 212 0.81 -21.79 2.34
N LEU A 213 1.67 -22.78 2.58
CA LEU A 213 1.43 -24.17 2.19
C LEU A 213 0.32 -24.79 3.04
N ILE A 214 0.31 -24.48 4.34
CA ILE A 214 -0.74 -24.94 5.26
C ILE A 214 -2.08 -24.30 4.90
N VAL A 215 -2.11 -23.02 4.54
CA VAL A 215 -3.35 -22.35 4.13
C VAL A 215 -3.83 -22.83 2.76
N SER A 216 -2.94 -23.07 1.80
CA SER A 216 -3.31 -23.67 0.50
C SER A 216 -3.87 -25.10 0.67
N TRP A 217 -3.27 -25.88 1.57
CA TRP A 217 -3.79 -27.19 1.94
C TRP A 217 -5.18 -27.08 2.59
N LEU A 218 -5.36 -26.18 3.56
CA LEU A 218 -6.65 -25.99 4.23
C LEU A 218 -7.74 -25.53 3.24
N CYS A 219 -7.44 -24.57 2.36
CA CYS A 219 -8.33 -24.13 1.28
C CYS A 219 -8.62 -25.23 0.24
N SER A 220 -7.78 -26.26 0.15
CA SER A 220 -8.04 -27.43 -0.70
C SER A 220 -8.89 -28.50 0.00
N GLN A 221 -8.89 -28.52 1.34
CA GLN A 221 -9.74 -29.43 2.13
C GLN A 221 -11.14 -28.87 2.39
N VAL A 222 -11.29 -27.54 2.38
CA VAL A 222 -12.56 -26.84 2.66
C VAL A 222 -13.12 -26.25 1.36
N ASP A 223 -14.41 -26.46 1.11
CA ASP A 223 -15.12 -25.75 0.04
C ASP A 223 -15.29 -24.27 0.42
N LEU A 224 -14.34 -23.45 0.00
CA LEU A 224 -14.29 -22.03 0.35
C LEU A 224 -15.50 -21.25 -0.21
N HIS A 225 -15.98 -21.60 -1.41
CA HIS A 225 -17.16 -20.97 -2.01
C HIS A 225 -18.42 -21.31 -1.19
N GLY A 226 -18.57 -22.58 -0.79
CA GLY A 226 -19.65 -23.02 0.09
C GLY A 226 -19.61 -22.33 1.47
N LEU A 227 -18.42 -22.19 2.05
CA LEU A 227 -18.22 -21.57 3.36
C LEU A 227 -18.53 -20.07 3.37
N LEU A 228 -18.07 -19.34 2.35
CA LEU A 228 -18.30 -17.89 2.22
C LEU A 228 -19.75 -17.55 1.82
N SER A 229 -20.48 -18.52 1.27
CA SER A 229 -21.91 -18.40 0.94
C SER A 229 -22.84 -18.69 2.13
N MET A 230 -22.33 -19.15 3.27
CA MET A 230 -23.14 -19.44 4.46
C MET A 230 -23.57 -18.14 5.16
N VAL A 231 -24.84 -18.10 5.59
CA VAL A 231 -25.40 -17.00 6.38
C VAL A 231 -25.94 -17.56 7.71
N PRO A 232 -25.42 -17.12 8.88
CA PRO A 232 -24.39 -16.10 9.07
C PRO A 232 -22.98 -16.59 8.65
N LEU A 233 -22.13 -15.67 8.21
CA LEU A 233 -20.76 -15.96 7.79
C LEU A 233 -19.98 -16.58 8.98
N PRO A 234 -19.46 -17.82 8.86
CA PRO A 234 -18.80 -18.53 9.96
C PRO A 234 -17.34 -18.11 10.15
N LEU A 235 -16.90 -17.04 9.48
CA LEU A 235 -15.56 -16.47 9.56
C LEU A 235 -15.64 -14.98 9.90
N SER A 236 -14.79 -14.53 10.83
CA SER A 236 -14.62 -13.11 11.10
C SER A 236 -14.02 -12.35 9.91
N GLN A 237 -14.40 -11.08 9.78
CA GLN A 237 -13.91 -10.19 8.73
C GLN A 237 -12.38 -10.05 8.76
N GLY A 238 -11.76 -10.12 9.94
CA GLY A 238 -10.30 -10.14 10.09
C GLY A 238 -9.65 -11.36 9.45
N VAL A 239 -10.20 -12.56 9.69
CA VAL A 239 -9.72 -13.82 9.10
C VAL A 239 -9.86 -13.79 7.58
N VAL A 240 -11.00 -13.32 7.07
CA VAL A 240 -11.27 -13.20 5.63
C VAL A 240 -10.29 -12.22 4.96
N LEU A 241 -10.00 -11.08 5.60
CA LEU A 241 -9.06 -10.08 5.09
C LEU A 241 -7.60 -10.58 5.11
N SER A 242 -7.19 -11.30 6.16
CA SER A 242 -5.87 -11.93 6.22
C SER A 242 -5.71 -13.06 5.19
N LEU A 243 -6.79 -13.81 4.94
CA LEU A 243 -6.81 -14.84 3.89
C LEU A 243 -6.63 -14.21 2.50
N LEU A 244 -7.31 -13.09 2.22
CA LEU A 244 -7.12 -12.33 0.97
C LEU A 244 -5.65 -11.93 0.77
N GLN A 245 -5.02 -11.40 1.82
CA GLN A 245 -3.63 -10.96 1.77
C GLN A 245 -2.67 -12.10 1.47
N LEU A 246 -2.85 -13.25 2.13
CA LEU A 246 -1.97 -14.40 1.97
C LEU A 246 -2.11 -15.02 0.58
N LEU A 247 -3.33 -15.14 0.05
CA LEU A 247 -3.59 -15.65 -1.29
C LEU A 247 -3.01 -14.74 -2.38
N ALA A 248 -3.10 -13.42 -2.18
CA ALA A 248 -2.50 -12.46 -3.11
C ALA A 248 -0.97 -12.58 -3.14
N PHE A 249 -0.32 -12.77 -1.98
CA PHE A 249 1.13 -12.86 -1.90
C PHE A 249 1.71 -14.08 -2.65
N ASP A 250 1.01 -15.21 -2.63
CA ASP A 250 1.43 -16.46 -3.29
C ASP A 250 0.64 -16.76 -4.58
N ILE A 251 0.13 -15.75 -5.27
CA ILE A 251 -0.68 -15.93 -6.48
C ILE A 251 0.08 -16.61 -7.64
N SER A 252 1.41 -16.62 -7.62
CA SER A 252 2.26 -17.29 -8.63
C SER A 252 2.08 -18.81 -8.66
N ASN A 253 1.55 -19.41 -7.60
CA ASN A 253 1.29 -20.84 -7.52
C ASN A 253 -0.24 -21.10 -7.55
N ASP A 254 -0.74 -21.96 -8.45
CA ASP A 254 -2.18 -22.23 -8.63
C ASP A 254 -3.06 -20.99 -8.89
N THR A 255 -2.61 -20.09 -9.77
CA THR A 255 -3.26 -18.81 -10.09
C THR A 255 -4.76 -18.94 -10.34
N SER A 256 -5.21 -19.84 -11.21
CA SER A 256 -6.65 -19.96 -11.55
C SER A 256 -7.54 -20.29 -10.35
N ARG A 257 -7.07 -21.15 -9.43
CA ARG A 257 -7.85 -21.55 -8.24
C ARG A 257 -7.84 -20.45 -7.19
N LYS A 258 -6.68 -19.83 -6.94
CA LYS A 258 -6.56 -18.72 -5.99
C LYS A 258 -7.33 -17.48 -6.44
N MET A 259 -7.42 -17.22 -7.74
CA MET A 259 -8.22 -16.12 -8.28
C MET A 259 -9.72 -16.29 -8.04
N ALA A 260 -10.23 -17.52 -8.18
CA ALA A 260 -11.61 -17.83 -7.81
C ALA A 260 -11.84 -17.59 -6.31
N TRP A 261 -10.96 -18.12 -5.45
CA TRP A 261 -11.02 -17.91 -4.01
C TRP A 261 -10.96 -16.43 -3.61
N MET A 262 -10.05 -15.66 -4.20
CA MET A 262 -9.92 -14.22 -3.93
C MET A 262 -11.17 -13.45 -4.37
N THR A 263 -11.84 -13.89 -5.44
CA THR A 263 -13.10 -13.27 -5.90
C THR A 263 -14.21 -13.48 -4.89
N ASP A 264 -14.36 -14.72 -4.40
CA ASP A 264 -15.36 -15.08 -3.39
C ASP A 264 -15.09 -14.36 -2.06
N ILE A 265 -13.82 -14.31 -1.64
CA ILE A 265 -13.38 -13.60 -0.43
C ILE A 265 -13.68 -12.11 -0.54
N THR A 266 -13.38 -11.49 -1.69
CA THR A 266 -13.61 -10.06 -1.89
C THR A 266 -15.10 -9.72 -1.84
N ALA A 267 -15.96 -10.61 -2.35
CA ALA A 267 -17.41 -10.45 -2.28
C ALA A 267 -17.97 -10.59 -0.84
N ALA A 268 -17.29 -11.35 0.02
CA ALA A 268 -17.67 -11.57 1.42
C ALA A 268 -17.14 -10.50 2.39
N ILE A 269 -16.21 -9.65 1.96
CA ILE A 269 -15.64 -8.58 2.80
C ILE A 269 -16.61 -7.41 2.93
N ASN A 270 -16.93 -7.04 4.17
CA ASN A 270 -17.64 -5.83 4.50
C ASN A 270 -16.64 -4.73 4.93
N PRO A 271 -16.32 -3.76 4.06
CA PRO A 271 -15.35 -2.71 4.37
C PRO A 271 -15.79 -1.73 5.48
N SER A 272 -17.07 -1.75 5.87
CA SER A 272 -17.59 -0.95 6.98
C SER A 272 -17.48 -1.64 8.35
N ASP A 273 -16.92 -2.85 8.40
CA ASP A 273 -16.76 -3.59 9.66
C ASP A 273 -15.66 -2.94 10.53
N PRO A 274 -15.97 -2.60 11.80
CA PRO A 274 -15.04 -1.90 12.69
C PRO A 274 -13.76 -2.68 13.00
N MET A 275 -13.78 -4.01 12.91
CA MET A 275 -12.63 -4.87 13.17
C MET A 275 -11.53 -4.70 12.11
N ILE A 276 -11.93 -4.44 10.86
CA ILE A 276 -11.01 -4.38 9.72
C ILE A 276 -10.84 -2.99 9.11
N THR A 277 -11.67 -2.01 9.48
CA THR A 277 -11.69 -0.66 8.90
C THR A 277 -10.31 0.03 8.86
N LEU A 278 -9.45 -0.18 9.86
CA LEU A 278 -8.11 0.42 9.91
C LEU A 278 -7.08 -0.26 8.98
N HIS A 279 -7.31 -1.52 8.61
CA HIS A 279 -6.33 -2.34 7.88
C HIS A 279 -6.77 -2.66 6.45
N VAL A 280 -8.08 -2.67 6.20
CA VAL A 280 -8.70 -3.04 4.92
C VAL A 280 -8.11 -2.23 3.77
N ARG A 281 -7.99 -0.91 3.92
CA ARG A 281 -7.46 -0.04 2.86
C ARG A 281 -6.05 -0.44 2.43
N ARG A 282 -5.13 -0.57 3.39
CA ARG A 282 -3.73 -0.91 3.10
C ARG A 282 -3.61 -2.28 2.45
N ILE A 283 -4.39 -3.27 2.93
CA ILE A 283 -4.34 -4.63 2.40
C ILE A 283 -4.88 -4.66 0.98
N PHE A 284 -6.00 -4.01 0.69
CA PHE A 284 -6.55 -3.93 -0.66
C PHE A 284 -5.63 -3.20 -1.65
N GLU A 285 -4.99 -2.10 -1.24
CA GLU A 285 -3.98 -1.41 -2.04
C GLU A 285 -2.78 -2.33 -2.35
N GLN A 286 -2.31 -3.10 -1.37
CA GLN A 286 -1.24 -4.08 -1.55
C GLN A 286 -1.65 -5.21 -2.52
N VAL A 287 -2.84 -5.79 -2.33
CA VAL A 287 -3.38 -6.84 -3.21
C VAL A 287 -3.49 -6.33 -4.65
N TYR A 288 -4.01 -5.11 -4.86
CA TYR A 288 -4.10 -4.50 -6.18
C TYR A 288 -2.73 -4.32 -6.85
N GLN A 289 -1.71 -3.88 -6.11
CA GLN A 289 -0.35 -3.77 -6.64
C GLN A 289 0.24 -5.12 -7.04
N ILE A 290 0.03 -6.16 -6.22
CA ILE A 290 0.50 -7.52 -6.51
C ILE A 290 -0.19 -8.06 -7.77
N LEU A 291 -1.51 -7.94 -7.88
CA LEU A 291 -2.29 -8.37 -9.06
C LEU A 291 -1.83 -7.66 -10.33
N ASN A 292 -1.58 -6.35 -10.27
CA ASN A 292 -1.06 -5.59 -11.41
C ASN A 292 0.34 -6.03 -11.81
N HIS A 293 1.21 -6.32 -10.84
CA HIS A 293 2.57 -6.78 -11.11
C HIS A 293 2.55 -8.14 -11.83
N GLN A 294 1.70 -9.07 -11.37
CA GLN A 294 1.53 -10.38 -12.01
C GLN A 294 0.96 -10.28 -13.42
N ARG A 295 0.01 -9.37 -13.64
CA ARG A 295 -0.53 -9.09 -14.98
C ARG A 295 0.50 -8.46 -15.93
N SER A 296 1.47 -7.71 -15.38
CA SER A 296 2.55 -7.10 -16.14
C SER A 296 3.71 -8.06 -16.45
N LEU A 297 3.77 -9.23 -15.78
CA LEU A 297 4.78 -10.25 -16.04
C LEU A 297 4.47 -10.93 -17.39
N PRO A 298 5.42 -11.01 -18.33
CA PRO A 298 5.19 -11.61 -19.64
C PRO A 298 5.17 -13.13 -19.53
N THR A 299 4.05 -13.70 -19.08
CA THR A 299 3.77 -15.13 -19.25
C THR A 299 2.76 -15.29 -20.38
N MET A 300 3.31 -15.68 -21.53
CA MET A 300 2.67 -16.03 -22.80
C MET A 300 1.23 -16.59 -22.68
N THR A 301 0.22 -15.86 -23.16
CA THR A 301 -0.53 -16.14 -24.41
C THR A 301 -1.68 -15.15 -24.62
N GLY A 302 -1.67 -14.48 -25.78
CA GLY A 302 -2.77 -13.65 -26.28
C GLY A 302 -2.30 -12.28 -26.78
N PRO A 303 -2.21 -12.03 -28.10
CA PRO A 303 -2.13 -10.67 -28.62
C PRO A 303 -3.51 -10.02 -28.47
N ASP A 304 -3.52 -8.70 -28.32
CA ASP A 304 -4.68 -7.82 -28.10
C ASP A 304 -5.03 -7.60 -26.64
N LEU A 305 -4.52 -6.50 -26.07
CA LEU A 305 -5.19 -5.68 -25.03
C LEU A 305 -4.42 -4.38 -24.74
N SER A 306 -3.75 -3.80 -25.76
CA SER A 306 -3.20 -2.43 -25.70
C SER A 306 -4.25 -1.34 -25.94
N SER A 307 -5.54 -1.70 -25.93
CA SER A 307 -6.65 -0.81 -26.25
C SER A 307 -7.82 -1.02 -25.29
N ASN A 308 -7.63 -0.69 -24.01
CA ASN A 308 -8.78 -0.52 -23.10
C ASN A 308 -8.70 0.82 -22.34
N PRO A 309 -9.61 1.78 -22.62
CA PRO A 309 -9.59 3.12 -22.04
C PRO A 309 -9.95 3.18 -20.54
N SER A 310 -10.14 2.04 -19.88
CA SER A 310 -10.27 1.94 -18.42
C SER A 310 -8.98 2.27 -17.66
N PHE A 311 -7.84 2.30 -18.35
CA PHE A 311 -6.51 2.49 -17.75
C PHE A 311 -6.23 3.94 -17.29
N VAL A 312 -6.96 4.93 -17.82
CA VAL A 312 -6.72 6.36 -17.52
C VAL A 312 -7.63 6.89 -16.40
N ALA A 313 -8.75 6.23 -16.10
CA ALA A 313 -9.72 6.72 -15.12
C ALA A 313 -9.31 6.47 -13.65
N CYS A 314 -8.43 5.52 -13.37
CA CYS A 314 -8.11 5.12 -11.98
C CYS A 314 -7.00 5.95 -11.31
N HIS A 315 -6.36 6.88 -12.02
CA HIS A 315 -5.28 7.71 -11.44
C HIS A 315 -5.78 9.06 -10.86
N GLN A 316 -7.10 9.30 -10.80
CA GLN A 316 -7.64 10.65 -10.52
C GLN A 316 -8.56 10.83 -9.32
N LEU A 317 -8.76 9.86 -8.43
CA LEU A 317 -9.72 10.03 -7.32
C LEU A 317 -9.06 10.01 -5.95
N TYR A 318 -8.37 11.10 -5.61
CA TYR A 318 -8.04 11.45 -4.22
C TYR A 318 -9.14 12.36 -3.64
N ALA A 319 -10.25 11.79 -3.16
CA ALA A 319 -11.16 12.43 -2.20
C ALA A 319 -12.18 11.42 -1.60
N TYR A 320 -12.35 11.44 -0.27
CA TYR A 320 -13.33 10.74 0.59
C TYR A 320 -13.08 9.24 0.95
N ASP A 321 -12.82 8.99 2.24
CA ASP A 321 -12.22 7.76 2.81
C ASP A 321 -13.06 6.48 2.65
N MET A 322 -14.39 6.54 2.84
CA MET A 322 -15.25 5.35 2.74
C MET A 322 -15.58 4.98 1.29
N GLN A 323 -15.83 5.96 0.42
CA GLN A 323 -16.05 5.72 -1.01
C GLN A 323 -14.80 5.13 -1.67
N MET A 324 -13.60 5.50 -1.20
CA MET A 324 -12.34 4.90 -1.67
C MET A 324 -12.21 3.42 -1.35
N ILE A 325 -12.54 2.97 -0.13
CA ILE A 325 -12.43 1.52 0.19
C ILE A 325 -13.40 0.71 -0.67
N PHE A 326 -14.63 1.19 -0.87
CA PHE A 326 -15.58 0.57 -1.80
C PHE A 326 -15.10 0.62 -3.24
N LEU A 327 -14.49 1.72 -3.69
CA LEU A 327 -13.95 1.86 -5.03
C LEU A 327 -12.74 0.94 -5.26
N ILE A 328 -11.83 0.83 -4.29
CA ILE A 328 -10.66 -0.04 -4.33
C ILE A 328 -11.11 -1.51 -4.27
N SER A 329 -12.04 -1.87 -3.39
CA SER A 329 -12.66 -3.20 -3.35
C SER A 329 -13.31 -3.54 -4.71
N ARG A 330 -14.07 -2.61 -5.28
CA ARG A 330 -14.67 -2.78 -6.61
C ARG A 330 -13.63 -2.90 -7.71
N ASN A 331 -12.54 -2.13 -7.65
CA ASN A 331 -11.44 -2.21 -8.61
C ASN A 331 -10.67 -3.53 -8.49
N VAL A 332 -10.45 -4.03 -7.28
CA VAL A 332 -9.88 -5.37 -7.05
C VAL A 332 -10.81 -6.43 -7.64
N GLN A 333 -12.12 -6.33 -7.40
CA GLN A 333 -13.09 -7.27 -7.95
C GLN A 333 -13.18 -7.20 -9.49
N ILE A 334 -13.12 -6.01 -10.08
CA ILE A 334 -13.00 -5.82 -11.54
C ILE A 334 -11.69 -6.42 -12.05
N CYS A 335 -10.58 -6.23 -11.34
CA CYS A 335 -9.29 -6.79 -11.72
C CYS A 335 -9.30 -8.32 -11.71
N LEU A 336 -9.93 -8.92 -10.68
CA LEU A 336 -10.13 -10.36 -10.56
C LEU A 336 -11.05 -10.92 -11.67
N LEU A 337 -12.09 -10.19 -12.07
CA LEU A 337 -13.00 -10.59 -13.15
C LEU A 337 -12.39 -10.48 -14.57
N ASN A 338 -11.33 -9.68 -14.75
CA ASN A 338 -10.67 -9.46 -16.04
C ASN A 338 -9.37 -10.28 -16.21
N PHE A 339 -9.14 -11.23 -15.31
CA PHE A 339 -8.01 -12.15 -15.32
C PHE A 339 -8.45 -13.52 -15.84
#